data_AF-A0A932G947-F1
#
_entry.id   AF-A0A932G947-F1
#
_cell.length_a   1.000
_cell.length_b   1.000
_cell.length_c   1.000
_cell.angle_alpha   90.00
_cell.angle_beta   90.00
_cell.angle_gamma   90.00
#
_symmetry.space_group_name_H-M   'P 1'
#
loop_
_entity.id
_entity.type
_entity.pdbx_description
1 polymer ?
#
loop_
_entity_poly.entity_id
_entity_poly.type
_entity_poly.pdbx_seq_one_letter_code
_entity_poly.pdbx_strand_id
1 'polypeptide(L)'
;MTETLEQFRREMSHRGLDYAGPILADGKLHRFKAKGDKARNSWFILFPDPPLAGAFGCWQQGLTGKWCEKRRERLGDAGRKQLDERWQRADAEAAA
;
A
#
# COMPACT_ATOMS: atom_id res chain seq x y z
N MET A 1 6.07 -5.16 -15.13
CA MET A 1 6.22 -4.30 -13.92
C MET A 1 5.08 -3.30 -13.75
N THR A 2 4.45 -2.79 -14.80
CA THR A 2 3.28 -1.89 -14.73
C THR A 2 2.00 -2.56 -14.20
N GLU A 3 1.74 -3.82 -14.57
CA GLU A 3 0.52 -4.54 -14.18
C GLU A 3 0.33 -4.64 -12.66
N THR A 4 1.41 -4.88 -11.92
CA THR A 4 1.43 -4.92 -10.45
C THR A 4 1.06 -3.55 -9.84
N LEU A 5 1.55 -2.44 -10.41
CA LEU A 5 1.22 -1.09 -9.95
C LEU A 5 -0.25 -0.75 -10.22
N GLU A 6 -0.78 -1.19 -11.36
CA GLU A 6 -2.19 -1.01 -11.71
C GLU A 6 -3.12 -1.82 -10.80
N GLN A 7 -2.73 -3.04 -10.43
CA GLN A 7 -3.46 -3.85 -9.46
C GLN A 7 -3.49 -3.17 -8.08
N PHE A 8 -2.35 -2.64 -7.61
CA PHE A 8 -2.29 -1.87 -6.37
C PHE A 8 -3.19 -0.64 -6.41
N ARG A 9 -3.17 0.10 -7.53
CA ARG A 9 -4.04 1.26 -7.75
C ARG A 9 -5.51 0.90 -7.76
N ARG A 10 -5.88 -0.21 -8.41
CA ARG A 10 -7.26 -0.71 -8.44
C ARG A 10 -7.75 -1.06 -7.04
N GLU A 11 -6.92 -1.72 -6.23
CA GLU A 11 -7.26 -2.05 -4.85
C GLU A 11 -7.44 -0.80 -3.97
N MET A 12 -6.59 0.21 -4.12
CA MET A 12 -6.78 1.50 -3.46
C MET A 12 -8.10 2.17 -3.88
N SER A 13 -8.37 2.25 -5.19
CA SER A 13 -9.60 2.85 -5.71
C SER A 13 -10.86 2.08 -5.24
N HIS A 14 -10.78 0.74 -5.16
CA HIS A 14 -11.86 -0.10 -4.62
C HIS A 14 -12.16 0.18 -3.14
N ARG A 15 -11.17 0.63 -2.37
CA ARG A 15 -11.33 1.07 -0.98
C ARG A 15 -11.71 2.55 -0.83
N GLY A 16 -11.98 3.24 -1.94
CA GLY A 16 -12.31 4.67 -1.97
C GLY A 16 -11.09 5.60 -1.99
N LEU A 17 -9.88 5.06 -2.11
CA LEU A 17 -8.64 5.83 -2.25
C LEU A 17 -8.32 6.00 -3.72
N ASP A 18 -9.07 6.87 -4.38
CA ASP A 18 -8.88 7.16 -5.79
C ASP A 18 -7.64 8.06 -5.98
N TYR A 19 -6.53 7.41 -6.34
CA TYR A 19 -5.26 8.06 -6.67
C TYR A 19 -5.01 7.97 -8.18
N ALA A 20 -4.84 9.12 -8.83
CA ALA A 20 -4.55 9.22 -10.26
C ALA A 20 -3.08 9.49 -10.59
N GLY A 21 -2.22 9.63 -9.57
CA GLY A 21 -0.80 9.90 -9.76
C GLY A 21 0.04 8.64 -9.99
N PRO A 22 1.35 8.81 -10.23
CA PRO A 22 2.28 7.70 -10.39
C PRO A 22 2.49 6.95 -9.07
N ILE A 23 2.29 5.62 -9.09
CA ILE A 23 2.62 4.75 -7.96
C ILE A 23 4.14 4.54 -7.93
N LEU A 24 4.79 4.99 -6.87
CA LEU A 24 6.23 4.85 -6.67
C LEU A 24 6.52 3.66 -5.75
N ALA A 25 7.20 2.65 -6.29
CA ALA A 25 7.69 1.50 -5.54
C ALA A 25 9.06 1.80 -4.91
N ASP A 26 9.18 2.85 -4.09
CA ASP A 26 10.45 3.26 -3.47
C ASP A 26 10.63 2.73 -2.03
N GLY A 27 9.61 2.08 -1.48
CA GLY A 27 9.56 1.64 -0.09
C GLY A 27 9.38 2.80 0.90
N LYS A 28 8.97 3.98 0.41
CA LYS A 28 8.71 5.17 1.21
C LYS A 28 7.22 5.49 1.32
N LEU A 29 6.86 6.21 2.37
CA LEU A 29 5.50 6.69 2.59
C LEU A 29 5.19 7.89 1.69
N HIS A 30 4.24 7.69 0.78
CA HIS A 30 3.70 8.71 -0.10
C HIS A 30 2.33 9.16 0.40
N ARG A 31 2.26 10.37 0.94
CA ARG A 31 0.98 11.02 1.31
C ARG A 31 0.38 11.70 0.09
N PHE A 32 -0.89 11.45 -0.16
CA PHE A 32 -1.62 12.02 -1.30
C PHE A 32 -3.04 12.43 -0.88
N LYS A 33 -3.68 13.18 -1.78
CA LYS A 33 -5.08 13.59 -1.65
C LYS A 33 -5.92 12.65 -2.50
N ALA A 34 -6.72 11.78 -1.88
CA ALA A 34 -7.69 10.98 -2.61
C ALA A 34 -8.79 11.88 -3.21
N LYS A 35 -9.38 11.46 -4.33
CA LYS A 35 -10.48 12.19 -4.97
C LYS A 35 -11.67 12.29 -4.01
N GLY A 36 -12.06 13.52 -3.67
CA GLY A 36 -13.16 13.80 -2.73
C GLY A 36 -12.68 14.18 -1.32
N ASP A 37 -11.41 13.98 -1.00
CA ASP A 37 -10.84 14.41 0.27
C ASP A 37 -10.57 15.92 0.27
N LYS A 38 -10.68 16.57 1.43
CA LYS A 38 -10.35 18.00 1.58
C LYS A 38 -8.85 18.21 1.86
N ALA A 39 -8.15 17.20 2.39
CA ALA A 39 -6.74 17.28 2.78
C ALA A 39 -5.94 16.04 2.32
N ARG A 40 -4.62 16.02 2.59
CA ARG A 40 -3.73 14.88 2.31
C ARG A 40 -3.84 13.84 3.43
N ASN A 41 -5.00 13.20 3.54
CA ASN A 41 -5.28 12.22 4.59
C ASN A 41 -4.95 10.78 4.18
N SER A 42 -4.69 10.54 2.90
CA SER A 42 -4.39 9.23 2.35
C SER A 42 -2.89 9.03 2.19
N TRP A 43 -2.45 7.79 2.36
CA TRP A 43 -1.05 7.43 2.22
C TRP A 43 -0.91 6.03 1.61
N PHE A 44 0.22 5.80 0.94
CA PHE A 44 0.62 4.47 0.51
C PHE A 44 2.14 4.29 0.60
N ILE A 45 2.57 3.05 0.76
CA ILE A 45 3.95 2.58 0.69
C ILE A 45 3.96 1.38 -0.23
N LEU A 46 4.89 1.34 -1.18
CA LEU A 46 5.10 0.17 -2.02
C LEU A 46 6.59 -0.14 -2.07
N PHE A 47 6.98 -1.37 -1.71
CA PHE A 47 8.37 -1.80 -1.69
C PHE A 47 8.80 -2.29 -3.08
N PRO A 48 9.99 -1.90 -3.60
CA PRO A 48 10.49 -2.31 -4.92
C PRO A 48 10.87 -3.79 -5.02
N ASP A 49 11.03 -4.46 -3.87
CA ASP A 49 11.56 -5.82 -3.79
C ASP A 49 10.49 -6.88 -4.14
N PRO A 50 10.78 -7.84 -5.06
CA PRO A 50 9.84 -8.90 -5.42
C PRO A 50 9.73 -9.99 -4.32
N PRO A 51 8.50 -10.40 -3.93
CA PRO A 51 7.23 -9.96 -4.47
C PRO A 51 6.87 -8.55 -3.99
N LEU A 52 6.41 -7.73 -4.95
CA LEU A 52 5.96 -6.37 -4.69
C LEU A 52 4.88 -6.41 -3.60
N ALA A 53 5.19 -5.75 -2.49
CA ALA A 53 4.35 -5.68 -1.31
C ALA A 53 4.18 -4.22 -0.94
N GLY A 54 2.99 -3.85 -0.49
CA GLY A 54 2.68 -2.49 -0.12
C GLY A 54 1.62 -2.43 0.96
N ALA A 55 1.49 -1.24 1.52
CA ALA A 55 0.44 -0.88 2.46
C ALA A 55 -0.14 0.46 2.04
N PHE A 56 -1.41 0.67 2.34
CA PHE A 56 -2.09 1.92 2.07
C PHE A 56 -3.10 2.21 3.18
N GLY A 57 -3.44 3.48 3.35
CA GLY A 57 -4.41 3.86 4.35
C GLY A 57 -4.94 5.28 4.20
N CYS A 58 -5.94 5.58 5.02
CA CYS A 58 -6.57 6.88 5.12
C CYS A 58 -6.85 7.18 6.58
N TRP A 59 -6.22 8.22 7.12
CA TRP A 59 -6.44 8.63 8.51
C TRP A 59 -7.85 9.17 8.73
N GLN A 60 -8.42 9.87 7.74
CA GLN A 60 -9.79 10.41 7.87
C GLN A 60 -10.84 9.31 8.03
N GLN A 61 -10.62 8.15 7.39
CA GLN A 61 -11.54 7.02 7.45
C GLN A 61 -11.09 5.93 8.44
N GLY A 62 -9.93 6.09 9.09
CA GLY A 62 -9.29 5.05 9.90
C GLY A 62 -9.04 3.75 9.11
N LEU A 63 -8.91 3.83 7.78
CA LEU A 63 -8.78 2.67 6.91
C LEU A 63 -7.31 2.34 6.73
N THR A 64 -6.95 1.08 6.94
CA THR A 64 -5.65 0.54 6.54
C THR A 64 -5.86 -0.73 5.71
N GLY A 65 -5.04 -0.88 4.69
CA GLY A 65 -5.10 -1.95 3.73
C GLY A 65 -3.69 -2.43 3.43
N LYS A 66 -3.54 -3.76 3.33
CA LYS A 66 -2.27 -4.39 3.01
C LYS A 66 -2.42 -5.07 1.65
N TRP A 67 -1.41 -4.92 0.81
CA TRP A 67 -1.45 -5.41 -0.55
C TRP A 67 -0.17 -6.16 -0.90
N CYS A 68 -0.30 -7.19 -1.73
CA CYS A 68 0.84 -7.94 -2.23
C CYS A 68 0.53 -8.47 -3.62
N GLU A 69 1.51 -8.42 -4.53
CA GLU A 69 1.41 -8.94 -5.89
C GLU A 69 1.05 -10.43 -5.91
N LYS A 70 1.74 -11.22 -5.08
CA LYS A 70 1.46 -12.65 -4.95
C LYS A 70 0.39 -12.86 -3.88
N ARG A 71 -0.59 -13.71 -4.18
CA ARG A 71 -1.56 -14.22 -3.20
C ARG A 71 -0.78 -14.73 -1.98
N ARG A 72 -1.10 -14.21 -0.79
CA ARG A 72 -0.59 -14.66 0.53
C ARG A 72 -0.54 -16.19 0.68
N GLU A 73 -1.44 -16.89 0.00
CA GLU A 73 -1.57 -18.35 -0.02
C GLU A 73 -0.42 -19.05 -0.75
N ARG A 74 0.21 -18.38 -1.73
CA ARG A 74 1.38 -18.89 -2.47
C ARG A 74 2.72 -18.48 -1.85
N LEU A 75 2.71 -17.64 -0.82
CA LEU A 75 3.90 -17.35 -0.02
C LEU A 75 4.00 -18.43 1.06
N GLY A 76 5.06 -19.25 0.99
CA GLY A 76 5.41 -20.15 2.08
C GLY A 76 5.68 -19.36 3.38
N ASP A 77 5.82 -20.07 4.51
CA ASP A 77 5.93 -19.46 5.84
C ASP A 77 6.97 -18.32 5.95
N ALA A 78 8.12 -18.46 5.30
CA ALA A 78 9.15 -17.41 5.25
C ALA A 78 8.67 -16.10 4.59
N GLY A 79 7.80 -16.19 3.58
CA GLY A 79 7.21 -15.03 2.92
C GLY A 79 6.16 -14.33 3.76
N ARG A 80 5.45 -15.06 4.65
CA ARG A 80 4.46 -14.48 5.58
C ARG A 80 5.14 -13.65 6.66
N LYS A 81 6.24 -14.15 7.23
CA LYS A 81 7.00 -13.42 8.26
C LYS A 81 7.60 -12.14 7.70
N GLN A 82 8.15 -12.18 6.48
CA GLN A 82 8.68 -11.00 5.82
C GLN A 82 7.58 -9.98 5.46
N LEU A 83 6.38 -10.44 5.10
CA LEU A 83 5.21 -9.58 4.92
C LEU A 83 4.77 -8.93 6.23
N ASP A 84 4.76 -9.68 7.33
CA ASP A 84 4.37 -9.17 8.65
C ASP A 84 5.35 -8.09 9.15
N GLU A 85 6.65 -8.32 9.01
CA GLU A 85 7.69 -7.33 9.33
C GLU A 85 7.55 -6.07 8.46
N ARG A 86 7.29 -6.23 7.15
CA ARG A 86 7.01 -5.09 6.24
C ARG A 86 5.75 -4.33 6.65
N TRP A 87 4.72 -5.02 7.14
CA TRP A 87 3.48 -4.40 7.61
C TRP A 87 3.67 -3.65 8.92
N GLN A 88 4.43 -4.20 9.86
CA GLN A 88 4.76 -3.52 11.10
C GLN A 88 5.57 -2.25 10.83
N ARG A 89 6.48 -2.28 9.86
CA ARG A 89 7.22 -1.09 9.42
C ARG A 89 6.31 -0.05 8.78
N ALA A 90 5.39 -0.48 7.91
CA ALA A 90 4.43 0.44 7.28
C ALA A 90 3.46 1.08 8.29
N ASP A 91 3.01 0.31 9.29
CA ASP A 91 2.18 0.82 10.38
C ASP A 91 2.95 1.83 11.25
N ALA A 92 4.20 1.51 11.60
CA ALA A 92 5.07 2.41 12.34
C ALA A 92 5.35 3.72 11.58
N GLU A 93 5.61 3.67 10.26
CA GLU A 93 5.78 4.88 9.45
C GLU A 93 4.48 5.69 9.27
N ALA A 94 3.32 5.03 9.32
CA ALA A 94 2.02 5.71 9.26
C ALA A 94 1.59 6.31 10.61
N ALA A 95 2.17 5.84 11.73
CA ALA A 95 1.96 6.37 13.07
C ALA A 95 2.94 7.49 13.46
N ALA A 96 3.99 7.72 12.65
CA ALA A 96 5.01 8.77 12.84
C ALA A 96 4.63 10.10 12.16
#